data_AF-A0A1H3L853-F1
#
_entry.id   AF-A0A1H3L853-F1
#
_cell.length_a   1.000
_cell.length_b   1.000
_cell.length_c   1.000
_cell.angle_alpha   90.00
_cell.angle_beta   90.00
_cell.angle_gamma   90.00
#
_symmetry.space_group_name_H-M   'P 1'
#
loop_
_entity.id
_entity.type
_entity.pdbx_description
1 polymer ?
#
loop_
_entity_poly.entity_id
_entity_poly.type
_entity_poly.pdbx_seq_one_letter_code
_entity_poly.pdbx_strand_id
1 'polypeptide(L)' 'MVTRKQYTKEYKLDAISLVLDQGHTTTEVSRSLEINANMLR' A
#
# COMPACT_ATOMS: atom_id res chain seq x y z
N MET A 1 -3.35 -22.23 9.08
CA MET A 1 -4.37 -21.16 9.03
C MET A 1 -3.70 -19.95 8.40
N VAL A 2 -4.01 -19.60 7.15
CA VAL A 2 -3.34 -18.46 6.49
C VAL A 2 -4.10 -17.20 6.92
N THR A 3 -3.54 -16.47 7.88
CA THR A 3 -4.05 -15.17 8.30
C THR A 3 -3.87 -14.19 7.14
N ARG A 4 -4.90 -14.02 6.31
CA ARG A 4 -4.94 -12.91 5.36
C ARG A 4 -4.92 -11.61 6.16
N LYS A 5 -3.81 -10.87 6.11
CA LYS A 5 -3.75 -9.48 6.60
C LYS A 5 -4.88 -8.71 5.90
N GLN A 6 -5.92 -8.33 6.65
CA GLN A 6 -6.98 -7.47 6.15
C GLN A 6 -6.46 -6.03 6.25
N TYR A 7 -6.15 -5.45 5.10
CA TYR A 7 -5.85 -4.02 5.01
C TYR A 7 -7.17 -3.25 5.03
N THR A 8 -7.28 -2.29 5.94
CA THR A 8 -8.43 -1.37 5.98
C THR A 8 -8.44 -0.49 4.73
N LYS A 9 -9.61 0.06 4.38
CA LYS A 9 -9.72 0.99 3.24
C LYS A 9 -8.81 2.21 3.41
N GLU A 10 -8.71 2.72 4.62
CA GLU A 10 -7.83 3.85 4.96
C GLU A 10 -6.37 3.52 4.67
N TYR A 11 -5.93 2.30 4.97
CA TYR A 11 -4.57 1.86 4.69
C TYR A 11 -4.22 1.86 3.19
N LYS A 12 -5.19 1.49 2.35
CA LYS A 12 -5.02 1.54 0.89
C LYS A 12 -5.04 2.96 0.36
N LEU A 13 -5.90 3.81 0.91
CA LEU A 13 -5.98 5.23 0.54
C LEU A 13 -4.70 5.97 0.92
N ASP A 14 -4.18 5.74 2.12
CA ASP A 14 -2.93 6.31 2.59
C ASP A 14 -1.75 5.93 1.68
N ALA A 15 -1.68 4.65 1.29
CA ALA A 15 -0.70 4.17 0.33
C ALA A 15 -0.85 4.83 -1.07
N ILE A 16 -2.07 4.98 -1.58
CA ILE A 16 -2.33 5.65 -2.87
C ILE A 16 -1.95 7.12 -2.78
N SER A 17 -2.32 7.80 -1.69
CA SER A 17 -1.95 9.18 -1.42
C SER A 17 -0.44 9.34 -1.32
N LEU A 18 0.29 8.41 -0.72
CA LEU A 18 1.76 8.46 -0.67
C LEU A 18 2.38 8.37 -2.08
N VAL A 19 1.82 7.54 -2.96
CA VAL A 19 2.30 7.43 -4.34
C VAL A 19 1.96 8.68 -5.16
N LEU A 20 0.75 9.20 -5.03
CA LEU A 20 0.26 10.34 -5.81
C LEU A 20 0.79 11.69 -5.32
N ASP A 21 0.83 11.90 -4.01
CA ASP A 21 1.11 13.20 -3.39
C ASP A 21 2.61 13.39 -3.11
N GLN A 22 3.29 12.35 -2.58
CA GLN A 22 4.73 12.39 -2.33
C GLN A 22 5.57 11.95 -3.53
N GLY A 23 4.95 11.45 -4.60
CA GLY A 23 5.66 10.97 -5.79
C GLY A 23 6.49 9.71 -5.53
N HIS A 24 6.21 8.99 -4.44
CA HIS A 24 6.91 7.74 -4.14
C HIS A 24 6.55 6.66 -5.14
N THR A 25 7.50 5.78 -5.43
CA THR A 25 7.20 4.64 -6.30
C THR A 25 6.30 3.65 -5.56
N THR A 26 5.37 3.02 -6.29
CA THR A 26 4.53 1.94 -5.74
C THR A 26 5.35 0.88 -5.03
N THR A 27 6.60 0.63 -5.44
CA THR A 27 7.52 -0.33 -4.81
C THR A 27 8.01 0.14 -3.44
N GLU A 28 8.38 1.42 -3.30
CA GLU A 28 8.78 2.01 -2.01
C GLU A 28 7.60 2.02 -1.03
N VAL A 29 6.44 2.48 -1.48
CA VAL A 29 5.23 2.53 -0.63
C VAL A 29 4.82 1.14 -0.19
N SER A 30 4.87 0.16 -1.08
CA SER A 30 4.61 -1.25 -0.76
C SER A 30 5.57 -1.81 0.29
N ARG A 31 6.85 -1.44 0.20
CA ARG A 31 7.87 -1.91 1.14
C ARG A 31 7.74 -1.21 2.50
N SER A 32 7.38 0.08 2.52
CA SER A 32 7.18 0.85 3.76
C SER A 32 5.90 0.46 4.51
N LEU A 33 4.82 0.16 3.78
CA LEU A 33 3.53 -0.19 4.36
C LEU A 33 3.28 -1.71 4.36
N GLU A 34 4.29 -2.53 4.01
CA GLU A 34 4.15 -4.00 3.86
C GLU A 34 2.93 -4.46 3.03
N ILE A 35 2.41 -3.59 2.15
CA ILE A 35 1.29 -3.86 1.27
C ILE A 35 1.84 -4.46 -0.02
N ASN A 36 1.06 -5.36 -0.60
CA ASN A 36 1.42 -5.92 -1.89
C ASN A 36 1.31 -4.82 -2.97
N ALA A 37 2.40 -4.57 -3.72
CA ALA A 37 2.42 -3.58 -4.79
C ALA A 37 1.35 -3.80 -5.86
N ASN A 38 0.90 -5.04 -6.04
CA ASN A 38 -0.18 -5.37 -6.96
C ASN A 38 -1.55 -4.81 -6.49
N MET A 39 -1.68 -4.35 -5.23
CA MET A 39 -2.85 -3.64 -4.73
C MET A 39 -2.81 -2.14 -4.99
N LEU A 40 -1.66 -1.59 -5.37
CA LEU A 40 -1.46 -0.17 -5.71
C LEU A 40 -1.27 0.06 -7.21
N ARG A 41 -1.28 -1.02 -8.00
CA ARG A 41 -1.21 -1.03 -9.46
C ARG A 41 -2.57 -0.70 -10.07
#